data_AF-A0A1H0F0W3-F1
#
_entry.id   AF-A0A1H0F0W3-F1
#
_cell.length_a   1.000
_cell.length_b   1.000
_cell.length_c   1.000
_cell.angle_alpha   90.00
_cell.angle_beta   90.00
_cell.angle_gamma   90.00
#
_symmetry.space_group_name_H-M   'P 1'
#
loop_
_entity.id
_entity.type
_entity.pdbx_description
1 polymer ?
#
loop_
_entity_poly.entity_id
_entity_poly.type
_entity_poly.pdbx_seq_one_letter_code
_entity_poly.pdbx_strand_id
1 'polypeptide(L)'
;MAKKVFVFLTFVALILLAAMAFSKPEPWEHQAAVRQLAMNVVSQEVSNAQLPDELVAAGTDMAMNAAGSFLQSNMQVDDYLVVTVGTVSFHGQTLPITVGAFGKVFVLADEEDVRHIVR
;
A
#
# COMPACT_ATOMS: atom_id res chain seq x y z
N MET A 1 -41.50 21.37 -2.02
CA MET A 1 -40.04 21.64 -1.98
C MET A 1 -39.23 20.44 -1.51
N ALA A 2 -39.61 19.76 -0.41
CA ALA A 2 -38.89 18.61 0.13
C ALA A 2 -38.54 17.50 -0.88
N LYS A 3 -39.46 17.11 -1.78
CA LYS A 3 -39.18 16.12 -2.84
C LYS A 3 -38.08 16.56 -3.81
N LYS A 4 -38.03 17.83 -4.20
CA LYS A 4 -37.00 18.37 -5.11
C LYS A 4 -35.64 18.45 -4.42
N VAL A 5 -35.62 18.86 -3.16
CA VAL A 5 -34.41 18.88 -2.33
C VAL A 5 -33.89 17.46 -2.11
N PHE A 6 -34.77 16.50 -1.80
CA PHE A 6 -34.40 15.10 -1.64
C PHE A 6 -33.79 14.51 -2.92
N VAL A 7 -34.46 14.71 -4.07
CA VAL A 7 -33.92 14.25 -5.37
C VAL A 7 -32.57 14.88 -5.68
N PHE A 8 -32.41 16.17 -5.40
CA PHE A 8 -31.13 16.85 -5.56
C PHE A 8 -30.03 16.27 -4.66
N LEU A 9 -30.32 16.03 -3.38
CA LEU A 9 -29.37 15.43 -2.44
C LEU A 9 -28.97 14.01 -2.86
N THR A 10 -29.93 13.19 -3.31
CA THR A 10 -29.65 11.86 -3.84
C THR A 10 -28.75 11.93 -5.06
N PHE A 11 -29.00 12.87 -5.98
CA PHE A 11 -28.17 13.07 -7.17
C PHE A 11 -26.74 13.48 -6.81
N VAL A 12 -26.57 14.41 -5.87
CA VAL A 12 -25.25 14.80 -5.36
C VAL A 12 -24.53 13.63 -4.71
N ALA A 13 -25.21 12.82 -3.88
CA ALA A 13 -24.62 11.65 -3.26
C ALA A 13 -24.15 10.61 -4.29
N LEU A 14 -24.91 10.40 -5.38
CA LEU A 14 -24.51 9.51 -6.47
C LEU A 14 -23.26 10.01 -7.20
N ILE A 15 -23.16 11.33 -7.45
CA ILE A 15 -21.96 11.92 -8.06
C ILE A 15 -20.74 11.72 -7.16
N LEU A 16 -20.89 11.94 -5.85
CA LEU A 16 -19.79 11.75 -4.89
C LEU A 16 -19.34 10.29 -4.83
N LEU A 17 -20.28 9.33 -4.83
CA LEU A 17 -19.95 7.91 -4.88
C LEU A 17 -19.21 7.53 -6.18
N ALA A 18 -19.66 8.04 -7.32
CA ALA A 18 -18.98 7.81 -8.59
C ALA A 18 -17.57 8.40 -8.57
N ALA A 19 -17.40 9.63 -8.10
CA ALA A 19 -16.09 10.27 -7.99
C ALA A 19 -15.14 9.47 -7.08
N MET A 20 -15.63 8.98 -5.94
CA MET A 20 -14.85 8.13 -5.03
C MET A 20 -14.45 6.81 -5.70
N ALA A 21 -15.37 6.17 -6.44
CA ALA A 21 -15.10 4.93 -7.18
C ALA A 21 -14.03 5.11 -8.27
N PHE A 22 -14.01 6.24 -8.98
CA PHE A 22 -12.98 6.54 -9.98
C PHE A 22 -11.64 6.98 -9.38
N SER A 23 -11.64 7.42 -8.12
CA SER A 23 -10.42 7.82 -7.41
C SER A 23 -9.73 6.68 -6.66
N LYS A 24 -10.11 5.43 -6.88
CA LYS A 24 -9.48 4.30 -6.18
C LYS A 24 -8.07 4.06 -6.73
N PRO A 25 -7.09 3.75 -5.86
CA PRO A 25 -5.75 3.38 -6.32
C PRO A 25 -5.75 2.05 -7.08
N GLU A 26 -4.86 1.94 -8.06
CA GLU A 26 -4.62 0.71 -8.80
C GLU A 26 -3.79 -0.31 -7.99
N PRO A 27 -3.89 -1.62 -8.28
CA PRO A 27 -3.15 -2.65 -7.53
C PRO A 27 -1.63 -2.45 -7.46
N TRP A 28 -1.02 -1.89 -8.51
CA TRP A 28 0.41 -1.62 -8.54
C TRP A 28 0.82 -0.51 -7.57
N GLU A 29 -0.07 0.44 -7.27
CA GLU A 29 0.18 1.51 -6.30
C GLU A 29 0.29 0.95 -4.88
N HIS A 30 -0.44 -0.13 -4.58
CA HIS A 30 -0.31 -0.83 -3.31
C HIS A 30 1.06 -1.47 -3.14
N GLN A 31 1.56 -2.15 -4.17
CA GLN A 31 2.89 -2.75 -4.16
C GLN A 31 3.97 -1.67 -4.05
N ALA A 32 3.82 -0.56 -4.77
CA ALA A 32 4.74 0.57 -4.71
C ALA A 32 4.81 1.19 -3.31
N ALA A 33 3.67 1.36 -2.62
CA ALA A 33 3.63 1.90 -1.27
C ALA A 33 4.37 1.01 -0.25
N VAL A 34 4.14 -0.30 -0.31
CA VAL A 34 4.85 -1.27 0.57
C VAL A 34 6.34 -1.30 0.26
N ARG A 35 6.69 -1.27 -1.03
CA ARG A 35 8.09 -1.21 -1.49
C ARG A 35 8.79 0.05 -0.98
N GLN A 36 8.13 1.20 -1.01
CA GLN A 36 8.68 2.46 -0.51
C GLN A 36 8.91 2.42 1.00
N LEU A 37 7.98 1.84 1.77
CA LEU A 37 8.14 1.65 3.21
C LEU A 37 9.39 0.80 3.52
N ALA A 38 9.54 -0.32 2.81
CA ALA A 38 10.72 -1.19 2.95
C ALA A 38 12.03 -0.45 2.60
N MET A 39 12.04 0.36 1.53
CA MET A 39 13.20 1.17 1.15
C MET A 39 13.59 2.18 2.23
N ASN A 40 12.60 2.86 2.83
CA ASN A 40 12.86 3.83 3.88
C ASN A 40 13.54 3.16 5.08
N VAL A 41 13.05 2.00 5.49
CA VAL A 41 13.61 1.24 6.62
C VAL A 41 15.02 0.74 6.31
N VAL A 42 15.23 0.11 5.15
CA VAL A 42 16.55 -0.36 4.72
C VAL A 42 17.54 0.80 4.62
N SER A 43 17.16 1.92 4.01
CA SER A 43 18.00 3.11 3.88
C SER A 43 18.44 3.66 5.24
N GLN A 44 17.53 3.70 6.22
CA GLN A 44 17.85 4.13 7.59
C GLN A 44 18.82 3.16 8.28
N GLU A 45 18.58 1.85 8.23
CA GLU A 45 19.45 0.85 8.87
C GLU A 45 20.84 0.83 8.22
N VAL A 46 20.91 0.93 6.90
CA VAL A 46 22.18 0.97 6.18
C VAL A 46 22.96 2.24 6.45
N SER A 47 22.29 3.40 6.50
CA SER A 47 22.94 4.66 6.90
C SER A 47 23.58 4.59 8.29
N ASN A 48 23.04 3.75 9.18
CA ASN A 48 23.60 3.53 10.51
C ASN A 48 24.76 2.53 10.53
N ALA A 49 24.83 1.60 9.57
CA ALA A 49 25.78 0.48 9.56
C ALA A 49 27.20 0.83 9.06
N GLN A 50 27.42 2.04 8.51
CA GLN A 50 28.72 2.52 8.02
C GLN A 50 29.42 1.54 7.06
N LEU A 51 28.63 0.87 6.21
CA LEU A 51 29.13 -0.08 5.23
C LEU A 51 29.67 0.66 3.99
N PRO A 52 30.60 0.05 3.22
CA PRO A 52 31.00 0.56 1.92
C PRO A 52 29.80 0.68 0.96
N ASP A 53 29.69 1.80 0.25
CA ASP A 53 28.57 2.13 -0.65
C ASP A 53 28.25 1.02 -1.67
N GLU A 54 29.27 0.30 -2.14
CA GLU A 54 29.11 -0.82 -3.09
C GLU A 54 28.36 -2.01 -2.49
N LEU A 55 28.64 -2.35 -1.22
CA LEU A 55 27.95 -3.43 -0.50
C LEU A 55 26.53 -3.03 -0.11
N VAL A 56 26.35 -1.75 0.22
CA VAL A 56 25.04 -1.14 0.49
C VAL A 56 24.13 -1.25 -0.73
N ALA A 57 24.62 -0.82 -1.90
CA ALA A 57 23.85 -0.86 -3.13
C ALA A 57 23.47 -2.30 -3.51
N ALA A 58 24.42 -3.23 -3.46
CA ALA A 58 24.18 -4.63 -3.79
C ALA A 58 23.18 -5.30 -2.83
N GLY A 59 23.30 -5.07 -1.52
CA GLY A 59 22.39 -5.60 -0.51
C GLY A 59 20.98 -5.04 -0.63
N THR A 60 20.87 -3.73 -0.90
CA THR A 60 19.58 -3.05 -1.10
C THR A 60 18.89 -3.60 -2.34
N ASP A 61 19.58 -3.70 -3.48
CA ASP A 61 19.00 -4.24 -4.71
C ASP A 61 18.51 -5.68 -4.53
N MET A 62 19.28 -6.52 -3.83
CA MET A 62 18.88 -7.89 -3.55
C MET A 62 17.63 -7.95 -2.66
N ALA A 63 17.59 -7.17 -1.58
CA ALA A 63 16.43 -7.11 -0.68
C ALA A 63 15.18 -6.58 -1.41
N MET A 64 15.34 -5.55 -2.24
CA MET A 64 14.25 -4.95 -3.01
C MET A 64 13.70 -5.87 -4.08
N ASN A 65 14.56 -6.65 -4.74
CA ASN A 65 14.13 -7.66 -5.69
C ASN A 65 13.38 -8.80 -5.00
N ALA A 66 13.89 -9.29 -3.86
CA ALA A 66 13.22 -10.31 -3.07
C ALA A 66 11.84 -9.84 -2.56
N ALA A 67 11.76 -8.63 -2.00
CA ALA A 67 10.51 -8.03 -1.56
C ALA A 67 9.52 -7.84 -2.74
N GLY A 68 10.00 -7.36 -3.89
CA GLY A 68 9.20 -7.22 -5.10
C GLY A 68 8.61 -8.54 -5.57
N SER A 69 9.43 -9.59 -5.69
CA SER A 69 8.98 -10.93 -6.09
C SER A 69 8.02 -11.55 -5.07
N PHE A 70 8.26 -11.33 -3.77
CA PHE A 70 7.37 -11.79 -2.70
C PHE A 70 5.99 -11.13 -2.81
N LEU A 71 5.94 -9.80 -2.93
CA LEU A 71 4.68 -9.06 -3.08
C LEU A 71 3.96 -9.47 -4.36
N GLN A 72 4.66 -9.61 -5.48
CA GLN A 72 4.04 -10.02 -6.74
C GLN A 72 3.38 -11.41 -6.65
N SER A 73 3.94 -12.32 -5.84
CA SER A 73 3.44 -13.70 -5.73
C SER A 73 2.41 -13.89 -4.61
N ASN A 74 2.45 -13.06 -3.57
CA ASN A 74 1.68 -13.30 -2.34
C ASN A 74 0.72 -12.16 -1.98
N MET A 75 0.81 -11.01 -2.65
CA MET A 75 -0.09 -9.88 -2.45
C MET A 75 -1.28 -9.96 -3.40
N GLN A 76 -2.48 -9.84 -2.85
CA GLN A 76 -3.72 -9.67 -3.59
C GLN A 76 -4.29 -8.30 -3.28
N VAL A 77 -4.87 -7.62 -4.27
CA VAL A 77 -5.59 -6.36 -4.06
C VAL A 77 -7.06 -6.60 -4.37
N ASP A 78 -7.87 -6.53 -3.34
CA ASP A 78 -9.32 -6.66 -3.43
C ASP A 78 -9.94 -5.29 -3.72
N ASP A 79 -10.70 -5.20 -4.81
CA ASP A 79 -11.32 -3.96 -5.26
C ASP A 79 -12.78 -3.88 -4.78
N TYR A 80 -13.08 -2.89 -3.95
CA TYR A 80 -14.44 -2.57 -3.49
C TYR A 80 -14.95 -1.30 -4.14
N LEU A 81 -16.22 -0.94 -3.93
CA LEU A 81 -16.86 0.17 -4.64
C LEU A 81 -16.09 1.50 -4.57
N VAL A 82 -15.56 1.85 -3.39
CA VAL A 82 -14.90 3.15 -3.13
C VAL A 82 -13.54 3.01 -2.43
N VAL A 83 -13.11 1.78 -2.14
CA VAL A 83 -11.85 1.47 -1.48
C VAL A 83 -11.23 0.22 -2.10
N THR A 84 -9.92 0.10 -1.98
CA THR A 84 -9.15 -1.11 -2.33
C THR A 84 -8.44 -1.61 -1.08
N VAL A 85 -8.25 -2.92 -0.94
CA VAL A 85 -7.52 -3.49 0.20
C VAL A 85 -6.46 -4.44 -0.33
N GLY A 86 -5.20 -4.16 -0.02
CA GLY A 86 -4.11 -5.09 -0.33
C GLY A 86 -3.87 -6.02 0.84
N THR A 87 -4.03 -7.32 0.59
CA THR A 87 -3.77 -8.40 1.55
C THR A 87 -2.54 -9.20 1.14
N VAL A 88 -1.83 -9.77 2.10
CA VAL A 88 -0.72 -10.70 1.85
C VAL A 88 -1.05 -12.04 2.48
N SER A 89 -0.82 -13.11 1.72
CA SER A 89 -0.91 -14.48 2.22
C SER A 89 0.46 -14.96 2.70
N PHE A 90 0.57 -15.26 4.00
CA PHE A 90 1.80 -15.76 4.60
C PHE A 90 1.47 -16.84 5.64
N HIS A 91 2.14 -18.00 5.55
CA HIS A 91 1.93 -19.16 6.45
C HIS A 91 0.45 -19.57 6.62
N GLY A 92 -0.34 -19.51 5.54
CA GLY A 92 -1.76 -19.88 5.56
C GLY A 92 -2.68 -18.83 6.20
N GLN A 93 -2.16 -17.67 6.59
CA GLN A 93 -2.94 -16.53 7.06
C GLN A 93 -2.94 -15.43 5.99
N THR A 94 -4.10 -14.81 5.78
CA THR A 94 -4.25 -13.65 4.90
C THR A 94 -4.42 -12.42 5.77
N LEU A 95 -3.46 -11.49 5.69
CA LEU A 95 -3.42 -10.30 6.51
C LEU A 95 -3.58 -9.05 5.63
N PRO A 96 -4.46 -8.10 5.99
CA PRO A 96 -4.51 -6.81 5.32
C PRO A 96 -3.26 -6.01 5.66
N ILE A 97 -2.55 -5.55 4.64
CA ILE A 97 -1.32 -4.76 4.80
C ILE A 97 -1.43 -3.36 4.21
N THR A 98 -2.43 -3.10 3.35
CA THR A 98 -2.67 -1.77 2.77
C THR A 98 -4.15 -1.51 2.56
N VAL A 99 -4.54 -0.23 2.60
CA VAL A 99 -5.88 0.25 2.25
C VAL A 99 -5.72 1.41 1.27
N GLY A 100 -6.44 1.36 0.15
CA GLY A 100 -6.52 2.43 -0.83
C GLY A 100 -7.84 3.17 -0.72
N ALA A 101 -7.78 4.48 -0.54
CA ALA A 101 -8.96 5.34 -0.48
C ALA A 101 -8.58 6.76 -0.90
N PHE A 102 -9.52 7.49 -1.52
CA PHE A 102 -9.32 8.90 -1.90
C PHE A 102 -8.06 9.15 -2.76
N GLY A 103 -7.73 8.23 -3.67
CA GLY A 103 -6.55 8.31 -4.54
C GLY A 103 -5.22 8.09 -3.84
N LYS A 104 -5.23 7.52 -2.62
CA LYS A 104 -4.02 7.26 -1.83
C LYS A 104 -4.02 5.84 -1.29
N VAL A 105 -2.82 5.26 -1.21
CA VAL A 105 -2.59 4.01 -0.49
C VAL A 105 -2.03 4.33 0.89
N PHE A 106 -2.61 3.70 1.90
CA PHE A 106 -2.17 3.71 3.28
C PHE A 106 -1.61 2.32 3.61
N VAL A 107 -0.36 2.26 4.05
CA VAL A 107 0.23 1.01 4.55
C VAL A 107 -0.20 0.86 6.01
N LEU A 108 -0.68 -0.33 6.38
CA LEU A 108 -1.20 -0.63 7.71
C LEU A 108 -0.12 -1.06 8.70
N ALA A 109 1.05 -1.44 8.20
CA ALA A 109 2.26 -1.65 9.00
C ALA A 109 3.00 -0.32 9.17
N ASP A 110 3.60 -0.11 10.33
CA ASP A 110 4.46 1.05 10.58
C ASP A 110 5.95 0.74 10.29
N GLU A 111 6.81 1.77 10.33
CA GLU A 111 8.25 1.58 10.12
C GLU A 111 8.90 0.75 11.26
N GLU A 112 8.33 0.73 12.46
CA GLU A 112 8.86 -0.02 13.61
C GLU A 112 8.60 -1.53 13.45
N ASP A 113 7.40 -1.91 13.00
CA ASP A 113 6.99 -3.27 12.64
C ASP A 113 7.94 -3.87 11.61
N VAL A 114 8.27 -3.11 10.57
CA VAL A 114 9.20 -3.55 9.53
C VAL A 114 10.64 -3.63 10.08
N ARG A 115 11.04 -2.73 10.97
CA ARG A 115 12.38 -2.73 11.58
C ARG A 115 12.65 -3.98 12.42
N HIS A 116 11.63 -4.54 13.07
CA HIS A 116 11.73 -5.80 13.82
C HIS A 116 12.01 -7.02 12.93
N ILE A 117 11.76 -6.94 11.63
CA ILE A 117 12.02 -8.03 10.67
C ILE A 117 13.44 -7.93 10.09
N VAL A 118 13.98 -6.72 10.00
CA VAL A 118 15.29 -6.43 9.38
C VAL A 118 16.47 -6.60 10.36
N ARG A 119 16.23 -6.50 11.68
CA ARG A 119 17.24 -6.76 12.74
C ARG A 119 17.35 -8.22 13.09
#